data_AF-A0A9E6ACB3-F1
#
_entry.id   AF-A0A9E6ACB3-F1
#
_cell.length_a   1.000
_cell.length_b   1.000
_cell.length_c   1.000
_cell.angle_alpha   90.00
_cell.angle_beta   90.00
_cell.angle_gamma   90.00
#
_symmetry.space_group_name_H-M   'P 1'
#
loop_
_entity.id
_entity.type
_entity.pdbx_description
1 polymer ?
#
loop_
_entity_poly.entity_id
_entity_poly.type
_entity_poly.pdbx_seq_one_letter_code
_entity_poly.pdbx_strand_id
1 'polypeptide(L)'
;MTDTQTCPNCGTPVGAHLAFAKMLDCESCGTTIIRDGAALRAAGDHGVMLDSPTLIEIGKTIDIKGSQYTPIGHIRFDYGAGWWDEYWCPRSVTGPKGVWISVDEGDYAIEIRVTG
;
A
#
# COMPACT_ATOMS: atom_id res chain seq x y z
N MET A 1 -17.40 -11.70 21.57
CA MET A 1 -17.19 -12.84 20.64
C MET A 1 -15.86 -12.57 19.96
N THR A 2 -14.84 -13.36 20.28
CA THR A 2 -13.50 -13.25 19.68
C THR A 2 -13.59 -13.78 18.26
N ASP A 3 -13.58 -12.86 17.29
CA ASP A 3 -13.64 -13.19 15.87
C ASP A 3 -12.35 -13.95 15.50
N THR A 4 -12.43 -15.27 15.44
CA THR A 4 -11.26 -16.13 15.17
C THR A 4 -11.04 -16.13 13.67
N GLN A 5 -10.39 -15.08 13.21
CA GLN A 5 -9.91 -14.96 11.84
C GLN A 5 -8.76 -15.93 11.61
N THR A 6 -8.93 -16.84 10.66
CA THR A 6 -7.96 -17.90 10.29
C THR A 6 -7.44 -17.69 8.88
N CYS A 7 -6.18 -18.07 8.65
CA CYS A 7 -5.59 -18.08 7.32
C CYS A 7 -6.42 -18.96 6.38
N PRO A 8 -6.87 -18.45 5.23
CA PRO A 8 -7.70 -19.22 4.29
C PRO A 8 -6.94 -20.36 3.61
N ASN A 9 -5.61 -20.34 3.63
CA ASN A 9 -4.78 -21.38 3.02
C ASN A 9 -4.50 -22.56 3.95
N CYS A 10 -4.17 -22.30 5.23
CA CYS A 10 -3.72 -23.35 6.16
C CYS A 10 -4.54 -23.46 7.46
N GLY A 11 -5.46 -22.53 7.71
CA GLY A 11 -6.30 -22.53 8.92
C GLY A 11 -5.64 -21.94 10.17
N THR A 12 -4.37 -21.52 10.12
CA THR A 12 -3.67 -20.91 11.27
C THR A 12 -4.38 -19.64 11.74
N PRO A 13 -4.62 -19.44 13.05
CA PRO A 13 -5.21 -18.21 13.58
C PRO A 13 -4.33 -16.98 13.30
N VAL A 14 -4.95 -15.91 12.77
CA VAL A 14 -4.27 -14.66 12.36
C VAL A 14 -4.97 -13.40 12.90
N GLY A 15 -6.07 -13.56 13.64
CA GLY A 15 -6.94 -12.46 14.08
C GLY A 15 -6.30 -11.41 14.99
N ALA A 16 -5.23 -11.73 15.72
CA ALA A 16 -4.55 -10.75 16.57
C ALA A 16 -3.81 -9.67 15.76
N HIS A 17 -3.28 -10.04 14.58
CA HIS A 17 -2.47 -9.16 13.73
C HIS A 17 -3.33 -8.43 12.68
N LEU A 18 -4.40 -9.06 12.18
CA LEU A 18 -5.38 -8.47 11.23
C LEU A 18 -6.25 -7.35 11.82
N ALA A 19 -6.33 -7.25 13.15
CA ALA A 19 -7.06 -6.16 13.79
C ALA A 19 -6.45 -4.78 13.49
N PHE A 20 -5.15 -4.74 13.15
CA PHE A 20 -4.38 -3.51 12.97
C PHE A 20 -3.75 -3.34 11.58
N ALA A 21 -3.88 -4.33 10.69
CA ALA A 21 -3.30 -4.31 9.34
C ALA A 21 -4.30 -4.82 8.30
N LYS A 22 -4.31 -4.20 7.10
CA LYS A 22 -5.11 -4.67 5.95
C LYS A 22 -4.53 -5.93 5.31
N MET A 23 -3.21 -6.12 5.42
CA MET A 23 -2.50 -7.29 4.94
C MET A 23 -1.52 -7.82 5.98
N LEU A 24 -1.29 -9.14 5.95
CA LEU A 24 -0.16 -9.77 6.64
C LEU A 24 0.26 -11.05 5.95
N ASP A 25 1.45 -11.50 6.28
CA ASP A 25 2.02 -12.79 5.96
C ASP A 25 1.62 -13.80 7.05
N CYS A 26 1.10 -14.96 6.65
CA CYS A 26 0.88 -16.05 7.61
C CYS A 26 2.23 -16.62 8.06
N GLU A 27 2.58 -16.46 9.34
CA GLU A 27 3.83 -17.00 9.90
C GLU A 27 4.01 -18.52 9.72
N SER A 28 2.90 -19.25 9.55
CA SER A 28 2.91 -20.71 9.43
C SER A 28 3.13 -21.22 8.01
N CYS A 29 2.63 -20.51 6.98
CA CYS A 29 2.68 -21.02 5.60
C CYS A 29 3.13 -19.99 4.56
N GLY A 30 3.49 -18.78 4.99
CA GLY A 30 3.96 -17.70 4.11
C GLY A 30 2.88 -17.02 3.28
N THR A 31 1.64 -17.50 3.28
CA THR A 31 0.55 -16.91 2.48
C THR A 31 0.25 -15.49 2.91
N THR A 32 0.24 -14.55 1.96
CA THR A 32 -0.24 -13.19 2.17
C THR A 32 -1.77 -13.16 2.23
N ILE A 33 -2.28 -12.66 3.35
CA ILE A 33 -3.71 -12.54 3.65
C ILE A 33 -4.09 -11.08 3.51
N ILE A 34 -5.13 -10.77 2.73
CA ILE A 34 -5.70 -9.43 2.63
C ILE A 34 -7.11 -9.45 3.23
N ARG A 35 -7.41 -8.43 4.04
CA ARG A 35 -8.72 -8.17 4.62
C ARG A 35 -9.50 -7.20 3.75
N ASP A 36 -10.61 -7.69 3.19
CA ASP A 36 -11.58 -6.90 2.43
C ASP A 36 -12.90 -6.82 3.21
N GLY A 37 -13.07 -5.75 4.00
CA GLY A 37 -14.18 -5.61 4.92
C GLY A 37 -14.19 -6.66 6.04
N ALA A 38 -15.16 -7.57 6.02
CA ALA A 38 -15.30 -8.69 6.96
C ALA A 38 -14.76 -10.02 6.39
N ALA A 39 -14.38 -10.07 5.11
CA ALA A 39 -13.88 -11.26 4.46
C ALA A 39 -12.34 -11.27 4.43
N LEU A 40 -11.76 -12.45 4.61
CA LEU A 40 -10.33 -12.70 4.38
C LEU A 40 -10.16 -13.45 3.07
N ARG A 41 -9.25 -12.96 2.23
CA ARG A 41 -8.89 -13.61 0.97
C ARG A 41 -7.39 -13.90 0.94
N ALA A 42 -7.03 -15.04 0.36
CA ALA A 42 -5.65 -15.28 -0.03
C ALA A 42 -5.33 -14.31 -1.18
N ALA A 43 -4.28 -13.52 -1.03
CA ALA A 43 -3.79 -12.65 -2.10
C ALA A 43 -3.00 -13.41 -3.17
N GLY A 44 -2.60 -14.66 -2.87
CA GLY A 44 -1.79 -15.51 -3.72
C GLY A 44 -0.73 -16.27 -2.90
N ASP A 45 0.03 -17.12 -3.59
CA ASP A 45 1.29 -17.64 -3.09
C ASP A 45 2.37 -16.59 -3.42
N HIS A 46 3.03 -16.05 -2.40
CA HIS A 46 4.11 -15.04 -2.46
C HIS A 46 4.10 -14.06 -3.64
N GLY A 47 3.72 -12.80 -3.40
CA GLY A 47 4.13 -11.69 -4.27
C GLY A 47 3.59 -11.73 -5.70
N VAL A 48 2.37 -12.26 -5.92
CA VAL A 48 1.64 -12.01 -7.18
C VAL A 48 1.28 -10.53 -7.23
N MET A 49 2.27 -9.75 -7.64
CA MET A 49 2.17 -8.35 -7.98
C MET A 49 1.18 -8.26 -9.14
N LEU A 50 0.13 -7.48 -8.96
CA LEU A 50 -0.66 -7.03 -10.10
C LEU A 50 0.33 -6.26 -10.99
N ASP A 51 0.43 -6.62 -12.28
CA ASP A 51 0.89 -5.73 -13.35
C ASP A 51 -0.11 -4.57 -13.52
N SER A 52 -0.48 -3.95 -12.40
CA SER A 52 -1.45 -2.88 -12.36
C SER A 52 -0.77 -1.67 -12.96
N PRO A 53 -1.39 -1.00 -13.95
CA PRO A 53 -0.88 0.26 -14.45
C PRO A 53 -0.67 1.18 -13.25
N THR A 54 0.53 1.78 -13.17
CA THR A 54 0.87 2.67 -12.07
C THR A 54 -0.20 3.75 -11.95
N LEU A 55 -0.79 3.90 -10.76
CA LEU A 55 -1.78 4.93 -10.45
C LEU A 55 -1.19 6.34 -10.51
N ILE A 56 0.13 6.45 -10.59
CA ILE A 56 0.91 7.69 -10.59
C ILE A 56 1.78 7.72 -11.85
N GLU A 57 1.55 8.74 -12.68
CA GLU A 57 2.35 9.00 -13.88
C GLU A 57 3.08 10.33 -13.71
N ILE A 58 4.38 10.35 -14.02
CA ILE A 58 5.18 11.58 -13.95
C ILE A 58 4.61 12.63 -14.90
N GLY A 59 4.43 13.84 -14.38
CA GLY A 59 3.85 14.98 -15.10
C GLY A 59 2.33 15.01 -15.13
N LYS A 60 1.63 13.93 -14.74
CA LYS A 60 0.18 13.87 -14.72
C LYS A 60 -0.36 14.27 -13.35
N THR A 61 -1.09 15.38 -13.29
CA THR A 61 -1.72 15.83 -12.05
C THR A 61 -2.76 14.83 -11.56
N ILE A 62 -2.67 14.48 -10.28
CA ILE A 62 -3.65 13.68 -9.55
C ILE A 62 -4.39 14.58 -8.54
N ASP A 63 -5.69 14.36 -8.40
CA ASP A 63 -6.50 14.99 -7.34
C ASP A 63 -6.71 13.97 -6.22
N ILE A 64 -6.26 14.31 -5.02
CA ILE A 64 -6.47 13.50 -3.82
C ILE A 64 -7.23 14.37 -2.82
N LYS A 65 -8.51 14.04 -2.61
CA LYS A 65 -9.42 14.73 -1.68
C LYS A 65 -9.46 16.25 -1.92
N GLY A 66 -9.50 16.68 -3.18
CA GLY A 66 -9.56 18.10 -3.57
C GLY A 66 -8.24 18.86 -3.48
N SER A 67 -7.13 18.14 -3.23
CA SER A 67 -5.78 18.69 -3.35
C SER A 67 -5.10 18.12 -4.59
N GLN A 68 -4.64 19.00 -5.46
CA GLN A 68 -3.94 18.64 -6.68
C GLN A 68 -2.44 18.47 -6.42
N TYR A 69 -1.89 17.40 -6.98
CA TYR A 69 -0.49 17.04 -6.89
C TYR A 69 0.03 16.66 -8.26
N THR A 70 1.19 17.17 -8.67
CA THR A 70 1.82 16.80 -9.93
C THR A 70 3.11 16.04 -9.62
N PRO A 71 3.19 14.72 -9.87
CA PRO A 71 4.41 13.95 -9.66
C PRO A 71 5.52 14.47 -10.59
N ILE A 72 6.65 14.86 -10.02
CA ILE A 72 7.82 15.34 -10.80
C ILE A 72 9.11 14.58 -10.48
N GLY A 73 9.10 13.75 -9.45
CA GLY A 73 10.22 12.87 -9.08
C GLY A 73 9.69 11.48 -8.76
N HIS A 74 10.51 10.46 -9.02
CA HIS A 74 10.20 9.06 -8.76
C HIS A 74 11.48 8.36 -8.28
N ILE A 75 11.35 7.58 -7.20
CA ILE A 75 12.37 6.67 -6.72
C ILE A 75 11.77 5.28 -6.58
N ARG A 76 12.56 4.26 -6.95
CA ARG A 76 12.23 2.84 -6.76
C ARG A 76 13.29 2.19 -5.90
N PHE A 77 12.86 1.54 -4.82
CA PHE A 77 13.70 0.74 -3.95
C PHE A 77 13.50 -0.75 -4.24
N ASP A 78 14.58 -1.46 -4.51
CA ASP A 78 14.60 -2.92 -4.63
C ASP A 78 14.94 -3.52 -3.26
N TYR A 79 14.07 -4.40 -2.75
CA TYR A 79 14.28 -5.12 -1.49
C TYR A 79 14.31 -6.64 -1.67
N GLY A 80 14.55 -7.12 -2.90
CA GLY A 80 14.70 -8.53 -3.26
C GLY A 80 13.40 -9.29 -3.44
N ALA A 81 12.45 -9.14 -2.50
CA ALA A 81 11.11 -9.74 -2.60
C ALA A 81 10.12 -8.89 -3.42
N GLY A 82 10.53 -7.69 -3.84
CA GLY A 82 9.72 -6.75 -4.61
C GLY A 82 10.36 -5.38 -4.69
N TRP A 83 9.57 -4.41 -5.15
CA TRP A 83 9.97 -3.02 -5.29
C TRP A 83 8.98 -2.10 -4.56
N TRP A 84 9.50 -1.00 -4.04
CA TRP A 84 8.69 0.07 -3.46
C TRP A 84 8.92 1.36 -4.27
N ASP A 85 7.83 1.99 -4.68
CA ASP A 85 7.84 3.21 -5.48
C ASP A 85 7.33 4.41 -4.68
N GLU A 86 8.11 5.48 -4.68
CA GLU A 86 7.72 6.77 -4.09
C GLU A 86 7.87 7.90 -5.11
N TYR A 87 6.91 8.82 -5.06
CA TYR A 87 6.80 9.94 -5.98
C TYR A 87 6.84 11.26 -5.22
N TRP A 88 7.74 12.16 -5.62
CA TRP A 88 7.73 13.54 -5.13
C TRP A 88 6.68 14.35 -5.86
N CYS A 89 5.71 14.85 -5.10
CA CYS A 89 4.46 15.39 -5.58
C CYS A 89 4.23 16.80 -5.02
N PRO A 90 4.73 17.86 -5.67
CA PRO A 90 4.41 19.24 -5.32
C PRO A 90 2.92 19.55 -5.49
N ARG A 91 2.39 20.40 -4.60
CA ARG A 91 1.00 20.92 -4.66
C ARG A 91 0.83 22.05 -5.67
N SER A 92 1.92 22.70 -6.05
CA SER A 92 2.01 23.66 -7.14
C SER A 92 3.30 23.39 -7.89
N VAL A 93 3.26 23.39 -9.22
CA VAL A 93 4.44 23.21 -10.09
C VAL A 93 5.55 24.24 -9.82
N THR A 94 5.25 25.35 -9.14
CA THR A 94 6.21 26.43 -8.81
C THR A 94 6.57 26.52 -7.32
N GLY A 95 5.97 25.71 -6.45
CA GLY A 95 6.10 25.87 -5.00
C GLY A 95 7.03 24.84 -4.35
N PRO A 96 7.76 25.19 -3.28
CA PRO A 96 8.66 24.26 -2.57
C PRO A 96 7.89 23.24 -1.70
N LYS A 97 6.56 23.29 -1.69
CA LYS A 97 5.70 22.45 -0.85
C LYS A 97 5.17 21.28 -1.66
N GLY A 98 5.53 20.08 -1.22
CA GLY A 98 5.07 18.82 -1.77
C GLY A 98 5.00 17.75 -0.69
N VAL A 99 4.62 16.57 -1.11
CA VAL A 99 4.55 15.36 -0.30
C VAL A 99 5.19 14.23 -1.09
N TRP A 100 5.66 13.21 -0.37
CA TRP A 100 5.92 11.91 -0.98
C TRP A 100 4.61 11.14 -1.03
N ILE A 101 4.35 10.51 -2.18
CA ILE A 101 3.17 9.67 -2.40
C ILE A 101 3.64 8.32 -2.91
N SER A 102 3.14 7.25 -2.32
CA SER A 102 3.31 5.88 -2.81
C SER A 102 1.96 5.25 -3.14
N VAL A 103 2.01 4.13 -3.85
CA VAL A 103 0.84 3.27 -4.07
C VAL A 103 0.99 2.06 -3.17
N ASP A 104 0.05 1.89 -2.24
CA ASP A 104 0.00 0.76 -1.33
C ASP A 104 -1.33 0.03 -1.51
N GLU A 105 -1.28 -1.24 -1.88
CA GLU A 105 -2.46 -2.07 -2.18
C GLU A 105 -3.48 -1.48 -3.17
N GLY A 106 -3.04 -0.57 -4.06
CA GLY A 106 -3.91 0.13 -5.00
C GLY A 106 -4.58 1.40 -4.45
N ASP A 107 -4.23 1.83 -3.24
CA ASP A 107 -4.59 3.11 -2.65
C ASP A 107 -3.40 4.09 -2.69
N TYR A 108 -3.67 5.40 -2.66
CA TYR A 108 -2.63 6.41 -2.46
C TYR A 108 -2.27 6.57 -0.98
N ALA A 109 -1.00 6.40 -0.63
CA ALA A 109 -0.46 6.73 0.68
C ALA A 109 0.33 8.05 0.60
N ILE A 110 0.01 9.01 1.46
CA ILE A 110 0.65 10.33 1.50
C ILE A 110 1.48 10.47 2.77
N GLU A 111 2.77 10.79 2.61
CA GLU A 111 3.63 11.14 3.72
C GLU A 111 3.44 12.61 4.12
N ILE A 112 3.06 12.81 5.38
CA ILE A 112 2.95 14.13 5.98
C ILE A 112 4.07 14.32 7.01
N ARG A 113 4.79 15.44 6.90
CA ARG A 113 5.76 15.80 7.93
C ARG A 113 5.03 16.16 9.23
N VAL A 114 5.28 15.40 10.28
CA VAL A 114 4.80 15.72 11.63
C VAL A 114 5.85 16.61 12.31
N THR A 115 5.45 17.80 12.75
CA THR A 115 6.26 18.65 13.63
C THR A 115 5.75 18.49 15.06
N GLY A 116 6.64 18.09 15.97
CA GLY A 116 6.42 18.15 17.42
C GLY A 116 6.75 19.51 18.00
#